data_AF-F3C2T7-F1
#
_entry.id   AF-F3C2T7-F1
#
_cell.length_a   1.000
_cell.length_b   1.000
_cell.length_c   1.000
_cell.angle_alpha   90.00
_cell.angle_beta   90.00
_cell.angle_gamma   90.00
#
_symmetry.space_group_name_H-M   'P 1'
#
loop_
_entity.id
_entity.type
_entity.pdbx_description
1 polymer ?
#
loop_
_entity_poly.entity_id
_entity_poly.type
_entity_poly.pdbx_seq_one_letter_code
_entity_poly.pdbx_strand_id
1 'polypeptide(L)'
;YPLVNDAMSGAKMSVGPPYFNALFVPLMGLLLVVMAVGVLVRWKDTPLKWLLGMLAPVLVGSAVLAVLAALLMGDFQWAVLATFMLAAWVLLAGVRDLFDKTRHKGLLRGALGLTRSYWGMQLAHLGIVVCALGVVLSSQNSAERDLRMAPGESTELGGYVFVFESAKHYEGPNFTSDRGTVRVLHNGAQITELHPEKRLYSVQQSMMTEAGIDAGFSRDLYVALGEPLGNGAWAVRVHVKPFVRWIWLGGLLTGLGGVLAAFDRRYRTRVKSKVREALGMSGVAL
;
A
#
# COMPACT_ATOMS: atom_id res chain seq x y z
N TYR A 1 22.46 -10.99 -4.04
CA TYR A 1 23.29 -11.64 -3.00
C TYR A 1 22.60 -12.86 -2.38
N PRO A 2 21.37 -12.81 -1.82
CA PRO A 2 20.75 -13.99 -1.20
C PRO A 2 20.41 -15.09 -2.22
N LEU A 3 19.83 -14.74 -3.38
CA LEU A 3 19.50 -15.70 -4.44
C LEU A 3 20.75 -16.30 -5.12
N VAL A 4 21.83 -15.52 -5.22
CA VAL A 4 23.09 -15.98 -5.81
C VAL A 4 23.81 -16.89 -4.81
N ASN A 5 23.76 -16.58 -3.52
CA ASN A 5 24.29 -17.45 -2.48
C ASN A 5 23.44 -18.71 -2.28
N ASP A 6 22.11 -18.62 -2.36
CA ASP A 6 21.21 -19.78 -2.32
C ASP A 6 21.47 -20.73 -3.51
N ALA A 7 21.70 -20.16 -4.71
CA ALA A 7 22.08 -20.93 -5.89
C ALA A 7 23.47 -21.58 -5.81
N MET A 8 24.41 -21.01 -5.04
CA MET A 8 25.78 -21.55 -4.91
C MET A 8 26.02 -22.39 -3.65
N SER A 9 25.28 -22.14 -2.56
CA SER A 9 25.50 -22.75 -1.24
C SER A 9 24.34 -23.63 -0.77
N GLY A 10 23.17 -23.57 -1.43
CA GLY A 10 21.96 -24.29 -1.02
C GLY A 10 21.35 -23.80 0.30
N ALA A 11 21.91 -22.76 0.91
CA ALA A 11 21.47 -22.20 2.17
C ALA A 11 20.56 -20.98 1.96
N LYS A 12 19.27 -21.14 2.27
CA LYS A 12 18.30 -20.05 2.29
C LYS A 12 18.57 -19.11 3.45
N MET A 13 19.29 -18.02 3.20
CA MET A 13 19.44 -16.95 4.18
C MET A 13 18.18 -16.08 4.18
N SER A 14 17.39 -16.17 5.25
CA SER A 14 16.31 -15.22 5.52
C SER A 14 16.93 -13.87 5.89
N VAL A 15 16.67 -12.85 5.08
CA VAL A 15 17.17 -11.50 5.32
C VAL A 15 16.15 -10.72 6.13
N GLY A 16 16.59 -10.17 7.25
CA GLY A 16 15.73 -9.37 8.12
C GLY A 16 15.28 -8.04 7.48
N PRO A 17 14.33 -7.34 8.13
CA PRO A 17 13.80 -6.06 7.65
C PRO A 17 14.86 -5.02 7.25
N PRO A 18 16.00 -4.85 7.96
CA PRO A 18 17.01 -3.86 7.59
C PRO A 18 17.63 -4.11 6.20
N TYR A 19 17.94 -5.36 5.86
CA TYR A 19 18.53 -5.70 4.57
C TYR A 19 17.51 -5.52 3.44
N PHE A 20 16.26 -5.95 3.65
CA PHE A 20 15.18 -5.73 2.68
C PHE A 20 14.98 -4.24 2.42
N ASN A 21 14.87 -3.42 3.47
CA ASN A 21 14.67 -1.97 3.36
C ASN A 21 15.85 -1.29 2.66
N ALA A 22 17.10 -1.69 2.95
CA ALA A 22 18.29 -1.12 2.34
C ALA A 22 18.32 -1.31 0.81
N LEU A 23 17.72 -2.38 0.29
CA LEU A 23 17.64 -2.64 -1.15
C LEU A 23 16.36 -2.09 -1.78
N PHE A 24 15.22 -2.33 -1.13
CA PHE A 24 13.90 -2.04 -1.68
C PHE A 24 13.60 -0.54 -1.69
N VAL A 25 13.95 0.19 -0.63
CA VAL A 25 13.63 1.63 -0.52
C VAL A 25 14.33 2.46 -1.61
N PRO A 26 15.65 2.33 -1.87
CA PRO A 26 16.30 3.06 -2.96
C PRO A 26 15.76 2.68 -4.33
N LEU A 27 15.47 1.39 -4.55
CA LEU A 27 14.94 0.90 -5.83
C LEU A 27 13.54 1.48 -6.09
N MET A 28 12.68 1.50 -5.08
CA MET A 28 11.35 2.13 -5.18
C MET A 28 11.46 3.64 -5.38
N GLY A 29 12.39 4.30 -4.70
CA GLY A 29 12.67 5.73 -4.93
C GLY A 29 13.05 6.01 -6.38
N LEU A 30 13.99 5.23 -6.93
CA LEU A 30 14.39 5.31 -8.33
C LEU A 30 13.22 5.04 -9.29
N LEU A 31 12.41 4.02 -9.00
CA LEU A 31 11.22 3.72 -9.78
C LEU A 31 10.25 4.91 -9.83
N LEU A 32 9.96 5.54 -8.69
CA LEU A 32 9.07 6.71 -8.63
C LEU A 32 9.64 7.90 -9.42
N VAL A 33 10.96 8.13 -9.36
CA VAL A 33 11.63 9.18 -10.14
C VAL A 33 11.45 8.93 -11.64
N VAL A 34 11.81 7.72 -12.11
CA VAL A 34 11.74 7.33 -13.52
C VAL A 34 10.30 7.31 -14.02
N MET A 35 9.36 6.90 -13.17
CA MET A 35 7.95 6.78 -13.50
C MET A 35 7.34 8.13 -13.89
N ALA A 36 7.60 9.21 -13.15
CA ALA A 36 7.05 10.52 -13.52
C ALA A 36 7.67 11.07 -14.82
N VAL A 37 8.94 10.79 -15.07
CA VAL A 37 9.58 11.09 -16.36
C VAL A 37 8.90 10.29 -17.48
N GLY A 38 8.66 8.99 -17.25
CA GLY A 38 8.00 8.09 -18.18
C GLY A 38 6.58 8.51 -18.57
N VAL A 39 5.84 9.13 -17.64
CA VAL A 39 4.48 9.68 -17.93
C VAL A 39 4.53 10.81 -18.96
N LEU A 40 5.59 11.62 -18.97
CA LEU A 40 5.72 12.80 -19.84
C LEU A 40 6.48 12.53 -21.15
N VAL A 41 7.34 11.50 -21.18
CA VAL A 41 8.14 11.16 -22.36
C VAL A 41 7.25 10.65 -23.49
N ARG A 42 7.41 11.26 -24.67
CA ARG A 42 6.78 10.82 -25.92
C ARG A 42 7.66 9.75 -26.56
N TRP A 43 7.02 8.69 -27.07
CA TRP A 43 7.73 7.59 -27.74
C TRP A 43 8.51 8.11 -28.97
N LYS A 44 9.82 7.82 -28.99
CA LYS A 44 10.83 8.17 -30.01
C LYS A 44 11.27 9.65 -30.13
N ASP A 45 10.39 10.63 -30.02
CA ASP A 45 10.73 12.04 -30.32
C ASP A 45 10.42 13.00 -29.17
N THR A 46 11.22 12.98 -28.11
CA THR A 46 11.12 13.95 -27.01
C THR A 46 12.34 14.88 -26.97
N PRO A 47 12.22 16.16 -27.35
CA PRO A 47 13.32 17.10 -27.23
C PRO A 47 13.62 17.39 -25.75
N LEU A 48 14.88 17.27 -25.34
CA LEU A 48 15.31 17.39 -23.95
C LEU A 48 14.91 18.74 -23.32
N LYS A 49 15.02 19.83 -24.07
CA LYS A 49 14.62 21.18 -23.60
C LYS A 49 13.14 21.26 -23.25
N TRP A 50 12.27 20.60 -24.03
CA TRP A 50 10.83 20.56 -23.76
C TRP A 50 10.52 19.70 -22.53
N LEU A 51 11.18 18.54 -22.41
CA LEU A 51 11.04 17.66 -21.25
C LEU A 51 11.43 18.37 -19.95
N LEU A 52 12.58 19.05 -19.93
CA LEU A 52 13.02 19.85 -18.79
C LEU A 52 12.04 20.99 -18.48
N GLY A 53 11.50 21.66 -19.51
CA GLY A 53 10.47 22.69 -19.34
C GLY A 53 9.15 22.16 -18.77
N MET A 54 8.84 20.87 -18.98
CA MET A 54 7.69 20.22 -18.34
C MET A 54 7.98 19.74 -16.92
N LEU A 55 9.17 19.19 -16.69
CA LEU A 55 9.56 18.60 -15.41
C LEU A 55 9.95 19.64 -14.36
N ALA A 56 10.58 20.75 -14.74
CA ALA A 56 11.00 21.79 -13.80
C ALA A 56 9.87 22.32 -12.90
N PRO A 57 8.70 22.74 -13.42
CA PRO A 57 7.60 23.19 -12.56
C PRO A 57 7.02 22.05 -11.70
N VAL A 58 7.04 20.81 -12.20
CA VAL A 58 6.61 19.62 -11.45
C VAL A 58 7.57 19.36 -10.29
N LEU A 59 8.88 19.51 -10.49
CA LEU A 59 9.90 19.34 -9.46
C LEU A 59 9.72 20.36 -8.35
N VAL A 60 9.63 21.64 -8.72
CA VAL A 60 9.43 22.74 -7.77
C VAL A 60 8.12 22.58 -7.01
N GLY A 61 7.02 22.26 -7.72
CA GLY A 61 5.72 22.01 -7.09
C GLY A 61 5.77 20.83 -6.12
N SER A 62 6.46 19.75 -6.48
CA SER A 62 6.59 18.56 -5.63
C SER A 62 7.42 18.84 -4.37
N ALA A 63 8.49 19.62 -4.47
CA ALA A 63 9.30 20.05 -3.34
C ALA A 63 8.50 20.95 -2.38
N VAL A 64 7.77 21.93 -2.91
CA VAL A 64 6.91 22.82 -2.09
C VAL A 64 5.84 22.02 -1.36
N LEU A 65 5.14 21.12 -2.05
CA LEU A 65 4.12 20.28 -1.42
C LEU A 65 4.69 19.36 -0.34
N ALA A 66 5.88 18.79 -0.55
CA ALA A 66 6.54 17.95 0.44
C ALA A 66 6.91 18.73 1.70
N VAL A 67 7.45 19.94 1.55
CA VAL A 67 7.78 20.82 2.67
C VAL A 67 6.52 21.25 3.42
N LEU A 68 5.46 21.64 2.71
CA LEU A 68 4.17 21.98 3.33
C LEU A 68 3.58 20.80 4.10
N ALA A 69 3.62 19.59 3.54
CA ALA A 69 3.16 18.38 4.22
C ALA A 69 3.98 18.09 5.49
N ALA A 70 5.31 18.24 5.42
CA ALA A 70 6.19 18.05 6.56
C ALA A 70 5.92 19.08 7.68
N LEU A 71 5.69 20.35 7.34
CA LEU A 71 5.34 21.39 8.32
C LEU A 71 4.00 21.12 9.01
N LEU A 72 3.02 20.57 8.28
CA LEU A 72 1.70 20.23 8.84
C LEU A 72 1.75 19.03 9.78
N MET A 73 2.64 18.07 9.54
CA MET A 73 2.78 16.89 10.40
C MET A 73 3.54 17.14 11.70
N GLY A 74 4.31 18.23 11.79
CA GLY A 74 5.04 18.64 13.01
C GLY A 74 6.29 17.81 13.32
N ASP A 75 6.33 16.53 12.92
CA ASP A 75 7.48 15.64 13.08
C ASP A 75 8.30 15.55 11.78
N PHE A 76 9.55 16.02 11.83
CA PHE A 76 10.44 16.04 10.68
C PHE A 76 11.13 14.70 10.47
N GLN A 77 10.59 13.88 9.58
CA GLN A 77 11.20 12.63 9.14
C GLN A 77 11.60 12.67 7.68
N TRP A 78 12.88 12.45 7.39
CA TRP A 78 13.45 12.48 6.03
C TRP A 78 12.77 11.49 5.08
N ALA A 79 12.44 10.29 5.56
CA ALA A 79 11.77 9.27 4.76
C ALA A 79 10.36 9.72 4.34
N VAL A 80 9.61 10.30 5.27
CA VAL A 80 8.27 10.82 5.03
C VAL A 80 8.32 11.95 4.00
N LEU A 81 9.22 12.92 4.19
CA LEU A 81 9.42 14.04 3.27
C LEU A 81 9.78 13.54 1.86
N ALA A 82 10.73 12.63 1.74
CA ALA A 82 11.13 12.06 0.45
C ALA A 82 9.97 11.34 -0.24
N THR A 83 9.16 10.57 0.49
CA THR A 83 7.99 9.89 -0.09
C THR A 83 6.91 10.88 -0.50
N PHE A 84 6.63 11.92 0.28
CA PHE A 84 5.68 12.96 -0.11
C PHE A 84 6.15 13.71 -1.35
N MET A 85 7.45 14.02 -1.44
CA MET A 85 8.03 14.64 -2.64
C MET A 85 7.87 13.75 -3.86
N LEU A 86 8.23 12.47 -3.76
CA LEU A 86 8.12 11.52 -4.88
C LEU A 86 6.67 11.21 -5.25
N ALA A 87 5.76 11.15 -4.28
CA ALA A 87 4.32 11.03 -4.51
C ALA A 87 3.79 12.25 -5.28
N ALA A 88 4.10 13.46 -4.81
CA ALA A 88 3.71 14.69 -5.47
C ALA A 88 4.33 14.81 -6.87
N TRP A 89 5.59 14.38 -7.04
CA TRP A 89 6.31 14.34 -8.31
C TRP A 89 5.54 13.53 -9.37
N VAL A 90 5.11 12.31 -9.03
CA VAL A 90 4.33 11.46 -9.93
C VAL A 90 2.94 12.05 -10.21
N LEU A 91 2.23 12.49 -9.17
CA LEU A 91 0.87 13.04 -9.32
C LEU A 91 0.86 14.31 -10.17
N LEU A 92 1.77 15.24 -9.89
CA LEU A 92 1.90 16.48 -10.64
C LEU A 92 2.37 16.23 -12.08
N ALA A 93 3.22 15.23 -12.34
CA ALA A 93 3.56 14.82 -13.71
C ALA A 93 2.32 14.30 -14.46
N GLY A 94 1.51 13.46 -13.82
CA GLY A 94 0.24 12.98 -14.39
C GLY A 94 -0.74 14.12 -14.67
N VAL A 95 -0.89 15.05 -13.75
CA VAL A 95 -1.72 16.26 -13.91
C VAL A 95 -1.17 17.14 -15.05
N ARG A 96 0.15 17.33 -15.11
CA ARG A 96 0.79 18.13 -16.17
C ARG A 96 0.58 17.52 -17.55
N ASP A 97 0.71 16.20 -17.67
CA ASP A 97 0.42 15.47 -18.90
C ASP A 97 -1.05 15.61 -19.32
N LEU A 98 -1.98 15.53 -18.36
CA LEU A 98 -3.41 15.74 -18.63
C LEU A 98 -3.67 17.16 -19.16
N PHE A 99 -3.05 18.18 -18.57
CA PHE A 99 -3.16 19.56 -19.04
C PHE A 99 -2.58 19.75 -20.44
N ASP A 100 -1.43 19.13 -20.76
CA ASP A 100 -0.86 19.20 -22.11
C ASP A 100 -1.81 18.60 -23.17
N LYS A 101 -2.38 17.42 -22.87
CA LYS A 101 -3.28 16.72 -23.80
C LYS A 101 -4.65 17.35 -23.96
N THR A 102 -5.12 18.10 -22.97
CA THR A 102 -6.44 18.77 -23.00
C THR A 102 -6.38 20.24 -23.43
N ARG A 103 -5.18 20.81 -23.57
CA ARG A 103 -4.95 22.24 -23.85
C ARG A 103 -5.76 22.81 -25.02
N HIS A 104 -5.94 22.03 -26.08
CA HIS A 104 -6.59 22.50 -27.32
C HIS A 104 -8.10 22.25 -27.39
N LYS A 105 -8.66 21.41 -26.50
CA LYS A 105 -10.08 20.98 -26.55
C LYS A 105 -10.90 21.41 -25.33
N GLY A 106 -10.26 22.07 -24.36
CA GLY A 106 -10.84 22.36 -23.03
C GLY A 106 -10.75 21.15 -22.09
N LEU A 107 -10.67 21.39 -20.79
CA LEU A 107 -10.40 20.35 -19.78
C LEU A 107 -11.43 19.21 -19.80
N LEU A 108 -12.72 19.54 -19.74
CA LEU A 108 -13.79 18.55 -19.65
C LEU A 108 -13.94 17.72 -20.94
N ARG A 109 -14.02 18.39 -22.10
CA ARG A 109 -14.16 17.70 -23.40
C ARG A 109 -12.88 16.96 -23.80
N GLY A 110 -11.71 17.50 -23.45
CA GLY A 110 -10.43 16.84 -23.64
C GLY A 110 -10.30 15.60 -22.78
N ALA A 111 -10.62 15.68 -21.49
CA ALA A 111 -10.52 14.58 -20.54
C ALA A 111 -11.44 13.40 -20.91
N LEU A 112 -12.69 13.69 -21.31
CA LEU A 112 -13.65 12.69 -21.79
C LEU A 112 -13.24 12.07 -23.14
N GLY A 113 -12.44 12.79 -23.94
CA GLY A 113 -11.94 12.31 -25.23
C GLY A 113 -10.71 11.40 -25.14
N LEU A 114 -10.12 11.21 -23.95
CA LEU A 114 -8.94 10.37 -23.75
C LEU A 114 -9.32 8.88 -23.72
N THR A 115 -8.39 8.03 -24.16
CA THR A 115 -8.64 6.59 -24.27
C THR A 115 -8.72 5.92 -22.90
N ARG A 116 -9.34 4.73 -22.84
CA ARG A 116 -9.38 3.93 -21.62
C ARG A 116 -7.99 3.52 -21.16
N SER A 117 -7.07 3.28 -22.09
CA SER A 117 -5.66 3.01 -21.77
C SER A 117 -4.97 4.19 -21.07
N TYR A 118 -5.34 5.43 -21.40
CA TYR A 118 -4.81 6.61 -20.72
C TYR A 118 -5.27 6.68 -19.26
N TRP A 119 -6.57 6.54 -19.04
CA TRP A 119 -7.13 6.53 -17.68
C TRP A 119 -6.66 5.33 -16.87
N GLY A 120 -6.47 4.17 -17.51
CA GLY A 120 -5.87 2.99 -16.89
C GLY A 120 -4.43 3.21 -16.44
N MET A 121 -3.61 3.87 -17.27
CA MET A 121 -2.26 4.30 -16.90
C MET A 121 -2.28 5.22 -15.68
N GLN A 122 -3.08 6.29 -15.72
CA GLN A 122 -3.15 7.26 -14.61
C GLN A 122 -3.64 6.61 -13.31
N LEU A 123 -4.65 5.75 -13.39
CA LEU A 123 -5.17 5.02 -12.23
C LEU A 123 -4.10 4.08 -11.65
N ALA A 124 -3.31 3.42 -12.51
CA ALA A 124 -2.25 2.54 -12.06
C ALA A 124 -1.09 3.29 -11.37
N HIS A 125 -0.68 4.43 -11.93
CA HIS A 125 0.36 5.26 -11.34
C HIS A 125 -0.09 5.87 -10.02
N LEU A 126 -1.36 6.31 -9.94
CA LEU A 126 -1.98 6.75 -8.69
C LEU A 126 -1.98 5.62 -7.64
N GLY A 127 -2.30 4.39 -8.05
CA GLY A 127 -2.26 3.22 -7.17
C GLY A 127 -0.89 2.98 -6.54
N ILE A 128 0.19 3.09 -7.33
CA ILE A 128 1.57 2.97 -6.83
C ILE A 128 1.88 4.08 -5.82
N VAL A 129 1.47 5.31 -6.09
CA VAL A 129 1.67 6.45 -5.17
C VAL A 129 0.93 6.23 -3.84
N VAL A 130 -0.34 5.82 -3.89
CA VAL A 130 -1.16 5.53 -2.70
C VAL A 130 -0.55 4.40 -1.88
N CYS A 131 -0.05 3.36 -2.54
CA CYS A 131 0.63 2.25 -1.88
C CYS A 131 1.92 2.72 -1.18
N ALA A 132 2.77 3.48 -1.87
CA ALA A 132 4.03 3.99 -1.31
C ALA A 132 3.80 4.90 -0.09
N LEU A 133 2.81 5.78 -0.15
CA LEU A 133 2.39 6.61 0.99
C LEU A 133 1.89 5.76 2.15
N GLY A 134 1.03 4.76 1.88
CA GLY A 134 0.54 3.84 2.90
C GLY A 134 1.67 3.10 3.61
N VAL A 135 2.66 2.57 2.87
CA VAL A 135 3.80 1.86 3.44
C VAL A 135 4.63 2.76 4.35
N VAL A 136 5.01 3.96 3.89
CA VAL A 136 5.90 4.84 4.65
C VAL A 136 5.20 5.45 5.85
N LEU A 137 3.95 5.88 5.70
CA LEU A 137 3.17 6.39 6.83
C LEU A 137 2.91 5.31 7.87
N SER A 138 2.61 4.08 7.44
CA SER A 138 2.40 2.95 8.35
C SER A 138 3.69 2.56 9.07
N SER A 139 4.82 2.48 8.35
CA SER A 139 6.11 2.08 8.92
C SER A 139 6.66 3.09 9.92
N GLN A 140 6.40 4.37 9.72
CA GLN A 140 6.99 5.41 10.55
C GLN A 140 6.13 5.81 11.75
N ASN A 141 4.81 5.63 11.63
CA ASN A 141 3.86 5.99 12.68
C ASN A 141 3.22 4.75 13.32
N SER A 142 3.78 3.55 13.10
CA SER A 142 3.35 2.35 13.80
C SER A 142 3.85 2.37 15.24
N ALA A 143 2.93 2.14 16.18
CA ALA A 143 3.27 1.93 17.58
C ALA A 143 2.96 0.48 17.97
N GLU A 144 3.83 -0.15 18.74
CA GLU A 144 3.66 -1.51 19.24
C GLU A 144 4.07 -1.65 20.69
N ARG A 145 3.37 -2.51 21.41
CA ARG A 145 3.73 -2.92 22.76
C ARG A 145 3.39 -4.38 23.01
N ASP A 146 4.36 -5.08 23.60
CA ASP A 146 4.21 -6.43 24.11
C ASP A 146 4.22 -6.37 25.64
N LEU A 147 3.14 -6.82 26.26
CA LEU A 147 2.99 -6.76 27.71
C LEU A 147 2.24 -7.96 28.25
N ARG A 148 2.49 -8.30 29.51
CA ARG A 148 1.67 -9.22 30.28
C ARG A 148 0.43 -8.47 30.76
N MET A 149 -0.76 -8.98 30.44
CA MET A 149 -2.03 -8.42 30.91
C MET A 149 -2.82 -9.47 31.69
N ALA A 150 -3.22 -9.11 32.91
CA ALA A 150 -4.21 -9.84 33.68
C ALA A 150 -5.63 -9.32 33.40
N PRO A 151 -6.69 -10.14 33.62
CA PRO A 151 -8.08 -9.69 33.50
C PRO A 151 -8.35 -8.40 34.30
N GLY A 152 -8.85 -7.37 33.64
CA GLY A 152 -9.11 -6.04 34.19
C GLY A 152 -7.96 -5.03 34.00
N GLU A 153 -6.77 -5.46 33.58
CA GLU A 153 -5.66 -4.53 33.31
C GLU A 153 -5.85 -3.77 31.99
N SER A 154 -5.35 -2.55 31.97
CA SER A 154 -5.41 -1.66 30.81
C SER A 154 -4.03 -1.16 30.39
N THR A 155 -3.83 -0.96 29.10
CA THR A 155 -2.62 -0.36 28.53
C THR A 155 -2.98 0.75 27.56
N GLU A 156 -2.21 1.82 27.56
CA GLU A 156 -2.38 2.94 26.64
C GLU A 156 -1.34 2.88 25.52
N LEU A 157 -1.80 3.04 24.27
CA LEU A 157 -0.94 3.12 23.10
C LEU A 157 -1.59 4.02 22.04
N GLY A 158 -0.87 5.06 21.60
CA GLY A 158 -1.34 5.96 20.53
C GLY A 158 -2.66 6.68 20.82
N GLY A 159 -2.95 6.96 22.11
CA GLY A 159 -4.20 7.56 22.57
C GLY A 159 -5.36 6.58 22.76
N TYR A 160 -5.16 5.29 22.47
CA TYR A 160 -6.16 4.24 22.74
C TYR A 160 -5.83 3.52 24.04
N VAL A 161 -6.87 3.21 24.81
CA VAL A 161 -6.78 2.38 26.00
C VAL A 161 -7.33 1.00 25.66
N PHE A 162 -6.48 -0.01 25.75
CA PHE A 162 -6.84 -1.42 25.56
C PHE A 162 -7.04 -2.06 26.93
N VAL A 163 -8.24 -2.54 27.21
CA VAL A 163 -8.60 -3.20 28.46
C VAL A 163 -8.79 -4.69 28.19
N PHE A 164 -7.95 -5.53 28.80
CA PHE A 164 -8.06 -6.97 28.68
C PHE A 164 -9.09 -7.48 29.69
N GLU A 165 -10.24 -7.97 29.22
CA GLU A 165 -11.32 -8.39 30.12
C GLU A 165 -11.17 -9.85 30.57
N SER A 166 -10.98 -10.77 29.62
CA SER A 166 -10.84 -12.19 29.91
C SER A 166 -10.30 -12.95 28.70
N ALA A 167 -9.77 -14.15 28.95
CA ALA A 167 -9.59 -15.18 27.94
C ALA A 167 -10.41 -16.41 28.32
N LYS A 168 -11.20 -16.93 27.38
CA LYS A 168 -12.04 -18.11 27.57
C LYS A 168 -11.66 -19.19 26.58
N HIS A 169 -11.64 -20.43 27.05
CA HIS A 169 -11.46 -21.57 26.18
C HIS A 169 -12.71 -21.76 25.30
N TYR A 170 -12.50 -22.05 24.02
CA TYR A 170 -13.52 -22.23 23.01
C TYR A 170 -13.13 -23.39 22.09
N GLU A 171 -13.99 -24.40 22.02
CA GLU A 171 -13.82 -25.53 21.09
C GLU A 171 -14.56 -25.24 19.78
N GLY A 172 -13.80 -25.13 18.70
CA GLY A 172 -14.31 -25.02 17.34
C GLY A 172 -14.46 -26.40 16.66
N PRO A 173 -15.02 -26.44 15.44
CA PRO A 173 -15.28 -27.71 14.73
C PRO A 173 -14.01 -28.51 14.39
N ASN A 174 -12.88 -27.82 14.23
CA ASN A 174 -11.60 -28.40 13.79
C ASN A 174 -10.39 -27.82 14.54
N PHE A 175 -10.61 -27.02 15.59
CA PHE A 175 -9.57 -26.41 16.40
C PHE A 175 -10.05 -26.22 17.84
N THR A 176 -9.13 -26.24 18.80
CA THR A 176 -9.39 -25.69 20.13
C THR A 176 -8.76 -24.31 20.19
N SER A 177 -9.37 -23.37 20.92
CA SER A 177 -8.89 -21.99 20.94
C SER A 177 -9.06 -21.33 22.28
N ASP A 178 -8.15 -20.42 22.60
CA ASP A 178 -8.34 -19.48 23.69
C ASP A 178 -8.68 -18.12 23.09
N ARG A 179 -9.92 -17.67 23.34
CA ARG A 179 -10.46 -16.41 22.84
C ARG A 179 -10.37 -15.34 23.91
N GLY A 180 -9.56 -14.32 23.65
CA GLY A 180 -9.47 -13.11 24.45
C GLY A 180 -10.61 -12.15 24.14
N THR A 181 -10.93 -11.30 25.09
CA THR A 181 -11.82 -10.15 24.91
C THR A 181 -11.09 -8.90 25.35
N VAL A 182 -10.86 -7.99 24.40
CA VAL A 182 -10.14 -6.74 24.62
C VAL A 182 -11.00 -5.58 24.17
N ARG A 183 -11.44 -4.76 25.12
CA ARG A 183 -12.16 -3.53 24.81
C ARG A 183 -11.19 -2.41 24.50
N VAL A 184 -11.49 -1.64 23.46
CA VAL A 184 -10.70 -0.47 23.09
C VAL A 184 -11.51 0.80 23.34
N LEU A 185 -10.93 1.69 24.13
CA LEU A 185 -11.49 3.00 24.43
C LEU A 185 -10.61 4.11 23.82
N HIS A 186 -11.24 5.22 23.47
CA HIS A 186 -10.57 6.43 23.00
C HIS A 186 -11.34 7.62 23.55
N ASN A 187 -10.64 8.56 24.20
CA ASN A 187 -11.26 9.71 24.88
C ASN A 187 -12.39 9.30 25.85
N GLY A 188 -12.24 8.16 26.54
CA GLY A 188 -13.21 7.64 27.50
C GLY A 188 -14.43 6.91 26.90
N ALA A 189 -14.61 6.94 25.58
CA ALA A 189 -15.68 6.19 24.91
C ALA A 189 -15.15 4.88 24.33
N GLN A 190 -15.91 3.79 24.49
CA GLN A 190 -15.60 2.52 23.84
C GLN A 190 -15.86 2.64 22.33
N ILE A 191 -14.82 2.39 21.53
CA ILE A 191 -14.94 2.39 20.06
C ILE A 191 -15.32 1.02 19.57
N THR A 192 -14.65 -0.02 20.08
CA THR A 192 -14.75 -1.38 19.54
C THR A 192 -14.34 -2.40 20.60
N GLU A 193 -14.65 -3.65 20.34
CA GLU A 193 -14.28 -4.81 21.13
C GLU A 193 -13.62 -5.84 20.22
N LEU A 194 -12.41 -6.24 20.58
CA LEU A 194 -11.58 -7.14 19.80
C LEU A 194 -11.51 -8.50 20.46
N HIS A 195 -11.63 -9.52 19.63
CA HIS A 195 -11.57 -10.91 20.04
C HIS A 195 -10.35 -11.61 19.43
N PRO A 196 -9.14 -11.35 19.95
CA PRO A 196 -7.97 -12.13 19.53
C PRO A 196 -8.15 -13.58 19.97
N GLU A 197 -7.69 -14.52 19.14
CA GLU A 197 -7.76 -15.95 19.44
C GLU A 197 -6.39 -16.60 19.28
N LYS A 198 -6.12 -17.61 20.09
CA LYS A 198 -5.01 -18.52 19.89
C LYS A 198 -5.55 -19.91 19.61
N ARG A 199 -5.39 -20.39 18.38
CA ARG A 199 -5.98 -21.62 17.87
C ARG A 199 -4.95 -22.74 17.79
N LEU A 200 -5.26 -23.89 18.37
CA LEU A 200 -4.57 -25.15 18.19
C LEU A 200 -5.33 -26.00 17.17
N TYR A 201 -4.70 -26.26 16.03
CA TYR A 201 -5.20 -27.22 15.05
C TYR A 201 -4.72 -28.62 15.40
N SER A 202 -5.62 -29.47 15.89
CA SER A 202 -5.29 -30.79 16.42
C SER A 202 -4.74 -31.76 15.37
N VAL A 203 -5.12 -31.62 14.10
CA VAL A 203 -4.62 -32.50 13.02
C VAL A 203 -3.20 -32.11 12.60
N GLN A 204 -2.95 -30.82 12.42
CA GLN A 204 -1.65 -30.30 11.99
C GLN A 204 -0.67 -30.11 13.15
N GLN A 205 -1.14 -30.24 14.40
CA GLN A 205 -0.39 -29.96 15.63
C GLN A 205 0.30 -28.57 15.56
N SER A 206 -0.41 -27.60 14.99
CA SER A 206 0.10 -26.25 14.78
C SER A 206 -0.70 -25.24 15.60
N MET A 207 0.04 -24.37 16.29
CA MET A 207 -0.49 -23.22 17.01
C MET A 207 -0.47 -22.01 16.09
N MET A 208 -1.62 -21.34 15.96
CA MET A 208 -1.81 -20.14 15.17
C MET A 208 -2.45 -19.07 16.05
N THR A 209 -2.04 -17.81 15.87
CA THR A 209 -2.66 -16.67 16.56
C THR A 209 -3.49 -15.90 15.55
N GLU A 210 -4.79 -15.80 15.80
CA GLU A 210 -5.71 -14.92 15.08
C GLU A 210 -5.77 -13.58 15.81
N ALA A 211 -5.24 -12.55 15.16
CA ALA A 211 -5.31 -11.21 15.74
C ALA A 211 -6.76 -10.69 15.71
N GLY A 212 -7.18 -10.04 16.79
CA GLY A 212 -8.34 -9.16 16.77
C GLY A 212 -7.96 -7.89 16.01
N ILE A 213 -8.69 -7.60 14.94
CA ILE A 213 -8.39 -6.46 14.06
C ILE A 213 -9.59 -5.53 14.00
N ASP A 214 -9.40 -4.28 14.42
CA ASP A 214 -10.33 -3.20 14.14
C ASP A 214 -9.78 -2.42 12.95
N ALA A 215 -10.37 -2.65 11.79
CA ALA A 215 -9.87 -2.11 10.54
C ALA A 215 -10.60 -0.81 10.17
N GLY A 216 -9.88 0.31 10.14
CA GLY A 216 -10.36 1.65 9.84
C GLY A 216 -9.81 2.20 8.52
N PHE A 217 -10.20 3.40 8.13
CA PHE A 217 -9.67 4.03 6.91
C PHE A 217 -8.35 4.77 7.16
N SER A 218 -8.21 5.39 8.33
CA SER A 218 -7.02 6.13 8.77
C SER A 218 -6.07 5.29 9.60
N ARG A 219 -6.60 4.34 10.39
CA ARG A 219 -5.84 3.49 11.31
C ARG A 219 -6.45 2.11 11.45
N ASP A 220 -5.60 1.14 11.72
CA ASP A 220 -5.96 -0.22 12.05
C ASP A 220 -5.37 -0.57 13.43
N LEU A 221 -6.21 -1.14 14.29
CA LEU A 221 -5.82 -1.62 15.62
C LEU A 221 -5.68 -3.14 15.57
N TYR A 222 -4.56 -3.65 16.06
CA TYR A 222 -4.30 -5.08 16.13
C TYR A 222 -4.07 -5.47 17.57
N VAL A 223 -4.69 -6.56 17.99
CA VAL A 223 -4.42 -7.22 19.25
C VAL A 223 -4.15 -8.68 18.96
N ALA A 224 -3.07 -9.22 19.49
CA ALA A 224 -2.72 -10.63 19.35
C ALA A 224 -2.45 -11.25 20.72
N LEU A 225 -2.94 -12.47 20.90
CA LEU A 225 -2.64 -13.28 22.09
C LEU A 225 -1.37 -14.11 21.87
N GLY A 226 -0.41 -13.90 22.74
CA GLY A 226 0.80 -14.71 22.90
C GLY A 226 0.55 -15.92 23.78
N GLU A 227 1.49 -16.27 24.65
CA GLU A 227 1.37 -17.40 25.56
C GLU A 227 0.62 -17.03 26.86
N PRO A 228 -0.08 -17.98 27.50
CA PRO A 228 -0.55 -17.81 28.87
C PRO A 228 0.64 -17.72 29.83
N LEU A 229 0.61 -16.75 30.74
CA LEU A 229 1.69 -16.45 31.68
C LEU A 229 1.35 -16.87 33.13
N GLY A 230 0.32 -17.70 33.30
CA GLY A 230 -0.17 -18.16 34.62
C GLY A 230 -1.05 -17.12 35.33
N ASN A 231 -1.79 -17.57 36.35
CA ASN A 231 -2.74 -16.76 37.14
C ASN A 231 -3.78 -15.99 36.30
N GLY A 232 -4.19 -16.57 35.16
CA GLY A 232 -5.13 -15.93 34.21
C GLY A 232 -4.54 -14.81 33.36
N ALA A 233 -3.25 -14.49 33.52
CA ALA A 233 -2.57 -13.47 32.72
C ALA A 233 -2.08 -14.03 31.38
N TRP A 234 -2.07 -13.17 30.37
CA TRP A 234 -1.66 -13.50 29.01
C TRP A 234 -0.61 -12.52 28.49
N ALA A 235 0.30 -12.99 27.64
CA ALA A 235 1.09 -12.10 26.82
C ALA A 235 0.17 -11.50 25.75
N VAL A 236 -0.04 -10.19 25.78
CA VAL A 236 -0.85 -9.46 24.80
C VAL A 236 0.06 -8.52 24.04
N ARG A 237 -0.03 -8.61 22.71
CA ARG A 237 0.65 -7.73 21.79
C ARG A 237 -0.37 -6.80 21.17
N VAL A 238 -0.19 -5.50 21.39
CA VAL A 238 -1.06 -4.45 20.85
C VAL A 238 -0.28 -3.63 19.81
N HIS A 239 -0.92 -3.36 18.67
CA HIS A 239 -0.38 -2.47 17.65
C HIS A 239 -1.40 -1.44 17.20
N VAL A 240 -0.93 -0.23 16.99
CA VAL A 240 -1.65 0.83 16.28
C VAL A 240 -0.89 1.08 14.99
N LYS A 241 -1.47 0.66 13.86
CA LYS A 241 -0.85 0.83 12.54
C LYS A 241 -1.69 1.76 11.67
N PRO A 242 -1.20 2.96 11.35
CA PRO A 242 -1.94 3.86 10.48
C PRO A 242 -1.81 3.43 9.01
N PHE A 243 -2.82 3.77 8.21
CA PHE A 243 -2.83 3.67 6.74
C PHE A 243 -2.52 2.30 6.10
N VAL A 244 -2.63 1.16 6.81
CA VAL A 244 -2.38 -0.17 6.22
C VAL A 244 -3.35 -0.46 5.06
N ARG A 245 -4.62 -0.06 5.17
CA ARG A 245 -5.59 -0.17 4.07
C ARG A 245 -5.19 0.59 2.80
N TRP A 246 -4.38 1.64 2.88
CA TRP A 246 -3.94 2.39 1.70
C TRP A 246 -2.97 1.56 0.86
N ILE A 247 -2.21 0.66 1.47
CA ILE A 247 -1.35 -0.31 0.77
C ILE A 247 -2.21 -1.21 -0.12
N TRP A 248 -3.27 -1.78 0.45
CA TRP A 248 -4.22 -2.62 -0.27
C TRP A 248 -5.00 -1.85 -1.34
N LEU A 249 -5.46 -0.64 -1.02
CA LEU A 249 -6.14 0.24 -1.96
C LEU A 249 -5.23 0.58 -3.15
N GLY A 250 -3.95 0.88 -2.91
CA GLY A 250 -2.98 1.15 -3.96
C GLY A 250 -2.78 -0.05 -4.91
N GLY A 251 -2.70 -1.26 -4.35
CA GLY A 251 -2.67 -2.50 -5.13
C GLY A 251 -3.93 -2.70 -5.98
N LEU A 252 -5.10 -2.47 -5.38
CA LEU A 252 -6.39 -2.56 -6.06
C LEU A 252 -6.52 -1.53 -7.20
N LEU A 253 -6.14 -0.27 -6.96
CA LEU A 253 -6.11 0.78 -7.99
C LEU A 253 -5.15 0.43 -9.13
N THR A 254 -3.99 -0.14 -8.82
CA THR A 254 -3.02 -0.61 -9.81
C THR A 254 -3.60 -1.72 -10.68
N GLY A 255 -4.22 -2.72 -10.05
CA GLY A 255 -4.90 -3.81 -10.75
C GLY A 255 -6.04 -3.30 -11.64
N LEU A 256 -6.90 -2.43 -11.11
CA LEU A 256 -8.00 -1.83 -11.88
C LEU A 256 -7.48 -0.98 -13.05
N GLY A 257 -6.39 -0.25 -12.87
CA GLY A 257 -5.75 0.51 -13.94
C GLY A 257 -5.26 -0.39 -15.08
N GLY A 258 -4.65 -1.53 -14.74
CA GLY A 258 -4.24 -2.55 -15.71
C GLY A 258 -5.43 -3.16 -16.45
N VAL A 259 -6.50 -3.51 -15.74
CA VAL A 259 -7.74 -4.04 -16.34
C VAL A 259 -8.38 -3.01 -17.28
N LEU A 260 -8.48 -1.75 -16.85
CA LEU A 260 -9.04 -0.66 -17.66
C LEU A 260 -8.22 -0.43 -18.94
N ALA A 261 -6.89 -0.54 -18.86
CA ALA A 261 -6.01 -0.45 -20.01
C ALA A 261 -6.17 -1.63 -20.98
N ALA A 262 -6.40 -2.84 -20.47
CA ALA A 262 -6.64 -4.03 -21.29
C ALA A 262 -7.94 -3.95 -22.12
N PHE A 263 -8.97 -3.25 -21.61
CA PHE A 263 -10.23 -3.02 -22.32
C PHE A 263 -10.15 -1.95 -23.43
N ASP A 264 -8.97 -1.38 -23.71
CA ASP A 264 -8.83 -0.36 -24.73
C ASP A 264 -9.02 -0.89 -26.16
N ARG A 265 -9.69 -0.09 -26.99
CA ARG A 265 -10.06 -0.45 -28.37
C ARG A 265 -8.83 -0.72 -29.23
N ARG A 266 -7.70 -0.07 -28.93
CA ARG A 266 -6.41 -0.25 -29.61
C ARG A 266 -5.91 -1.70 -29.57
N TYR A 267 -6.08 -2.39 -28.44
CA TYR A 267 -5.69 -3.80 -28.31
C TYR A 267 -6.67 -4.70 -29.07
N ARG A 268 -7.97 -4.40 -29.05
CA ARG A 268 -8.97 -5.14 -29.84
C ARG A 268 -8.78 -5.00 -31.35
N THR A 269 -8.40 -3.83 -31.86
CA THR A 269 -8.19 -3.61 -33.31
C THR A 269 -6.97 -4.39 -33.83
N ARG A 270 -5.89 -4.50 -33.03
CA ARG A 270 -4.70 -5.27 -33.39
C ARG A 270 -4.93 -6.78 -33.39
N VAL A 271 -5.76 -7.28 -32.47
CA VAL A 271 -6.18 -8.70 -32.49
C VAL A 271 -7.04 -8.97 -33.72
N LYS A 272 -8.00 -8.09 -34.04
CA LYS A 272 -8.81 -8.23 -35.26
C LYS A 272 -7.98 -8.20 -36.53
N SER A 273 -6.98 -7.32 -36.64
CA SER A 273 -6.12 -7.27 -37.83
C SER A 273 -5.27 -8.54 -37.96
N LYS A 274 -4.66 -9.03 -36.87
CA LYS A 274 -3.88 -10.28 -36.88
C LYS A 274 -4.73 -11.52 -37.16
N VAL A 275 -5.93 -11.60 -36.60
CA VAL A 275 -6.87 -12.68 -36.88
C VAL A 275 -7.32 -12.63 -38.34
N ARG A 276 -7.61 -11.45 -38.88
CA ARG A 276 -7.99 -11.25 -40.28
C ARG A 276 -6.85 -11.62 -41.25
N GLU A 277 -5.61 -11.30 -40.88
CA GLU A 277 -4.40 -11.66 -41.61
C GLU A 277 -4.13 -13.17 -41.56
N ALA A 278 -4.26 -13.79 -40.38
CA ALA A 278 -4.14 -15.25 -40.20
C ALA A 278 -5.25 -16.04 -40.92
N LEU A 279 -6.44 -15.45 -41.08
CA LEU A 279 -7.57 -16.04 -41.82
C LEU A 279 -7.53 -15.72 -43.33
N GLY A 280 -6.48 -15.07 -43.85
CA GLY A 280 -6.34 -14.77 -45.28
C GLY A 280 -7.35 -13.73 -45.83
N MET A 281 -8.04 -13.00 -44.96
CA MET A 281 -9.07 -12.02 -45.31
C MET A 281 -8.49 -10.60 -45.53
N SER A 282 -7.24 -10.48 -45.96
CA SER A 282 -6.55 -9.19 -46.11
C SER A 282 -7.14 -8.32 -47.24
N GLY A 283 -7.90 -8.88 -48.18
CA GLY A 283 -8.37 -8.20 -49.40
C GLY A 283 -9.83 -7.73 -49.48
N VAL A 284 -10.72 -7.99 -48.51
CA VAL A 284 -12.13 -7.55 -48.63
C VAL A 284 -12.34 -6.25 -47.86
N ALA A 285 -12.30 -5.13 -48.58
CA ALA A 285 -12.81 -3.85 -48.13
C ALA A 285 -14.30 -3.75 -48.48
N LEU A 286 -15.10 -3.26 -47.52
CA LEU A 286 -16.37 -2.58 -47.76
C LEU A 286 -16.26 -1.22 -47.06
#